data_AF-A0A7S2H6G3-F1
#
_entry.id   AF-A0A7S2H6G3-F1
#
_cell.length_a   1.000
_cell.length_b   1.000
_cell.length_c   1.000
_cell.angle_alpha   90.00
_cell.angle_beta   90.00
_cell.angle_gamma   90.00
#
_symmetry.space_group_name_H-M   'P 1'
#
loop_
_entity.id
_entity.type
_entity.pdbx_description
1 polymer ?
#
loop_
_entity_poly.entity_id
_entity_poly.type
_entity_poly.pdbx_seq_one_letter_code
_entity_poly.pdbx_strand_id
1 'polypeptide(L)'
;YMLLPLLNEGKDSSFSSPPDQRFITMFPSSLENIFQPMDDAVIGLLQPPDSFFTPVIVLFMKAVSFFTVIEFGFALPMFLLLLQSVDCQAITATYTMLVMALLTQIPKRFIWRVRPFAAGRARCLSKIKTSSFPSRAVVGAVVYSLLLLNLIEQEGGCSP
;
A
#
# COMPACT_ATOMS: atom_id res chain seq x y z
N TYR A 1 -10.04 -31.20 -2.90
CA TYR A 1 -10.91 -30.59 -3.91
C TYR A 1 -12.18 -29.96 -3.32
N MET A 2 -12.08 -29.16 -2.25
CA MET A 2 -13.29 -28.62 -1.59
C MET A 2 -13.05 -27.30 -0.86
N LEU A 3 -12.37 -26.34 -1.50
CA LEU A 3 -12.22 -24.95 -1.00
C LEU A 3 -12.09 -23.93 -2.16
N LEU A 4 -12.80 -24.15 -3.26
CA LEU A 4 -12.79 -23.24 -4.42
C LEU A 4 -14.20 -22.76 -4.81
N PRO A 5 -14.85 -21.91 -3.98
CA PRO A 5 -15.76 -20.91 -4.51
C PRO A 5 -15.31 -19.46 -4.24
N LEU A 6 -14.21 -19.22 -3.52
CA LEU A 6 -13.81 -17.86 -3.12
C LEU A 6 -12.98 -17.06 -4.14
N LEU A 7 -12.69 -17.63 -5.32
CA LEU A 7 -11.90 -16.96 -6.37
C LEU A 7 -12.69 -16.62 -7.63
N ASN A 8 -14.01 -16.87 -7.65
CA ASN A 8 -14.87 -16.55 -8.78
C ASN A 8 -15.80 -15.38 -8.45
N GLU A 9 -15.23 -14.26 -8.02
CA GLU A 9 -15.97 -13.00 -7.95
C GLU A 9 -15.77 -12.26 -9.27
N GLY A 10 -16.90 -12.07 -9.96
CA GLY A 10 -16.98 -11.61 -11.33
C GLY A 10 -16.31 -10.27 -11.59
N LYS A 11 -16.19 -9.96 -12.88
CA LYS A 11 -15.93 -8.62 -13.40
C LYS A 11 -16.99 -7.65 -12.87
N ASP A 12 -16.80 -7.15 -11.66
CA ASP A 12 -17.58 -6.03 -11.12
C ASP A 12 -17.14 -4.79 -11.90
N SER A 13 -17.86 -4.49 -12.99
CA SER A 13 -17.67 -3.30 -13.83
C SER A 13 -17.79 -1.97 -13.07
N SER A 14 -18.23 -2.01 -11.81
CA SER A 14 -18.26 -0.85 -10.91
C SER A 14 -16.88 -0.38 -10.46
N PHE A 15 -15.82 -1.20 -10.57
CA PHE A 15 -14.46 -0.84 -10.17
C PHE A 15 -13.62 -0.14 -11.25
N SER A 16 -14.05 -0.18 -12.52
CA SER A 16 -13.31 0.43 -13.63
C SER A 16 -13.56 1.94 -13.75
N SER A 17 -14.68 2.44 -13.23
CA SER A 17 -15.08 3.84 -13.30
C SER A 17 -14.80 4.61 -11.99
N PRO A 18 -14.22 5.82 -12.05
CA PRO A 18 -13.94 6.63 -10.87
C PRO A 18 -15.24 7.12 -10.18
N PRO A 19 -15.27 7.17 -8.83
CA PRO A 19 -16.39 7.73 -8.08
C PRO A 19 -16.32 9.27 -8.11
N ASP A 20 -17.21 9.91 -8.88
CA ASP A 20 -17.36 11.37 -9.06
C ASP A 20 -16.21 12.06 -9.82
N GLN A 21 -16.49 12.50 -11.07
CA GLN A 21 -15.47 12.91 -12.05
C GLN A 21 -14.96 14.34 -11.91
N ARG A 22 -15.50 15.15 -10.99
CA ARG A 22 -15.33 16.62 -11.02
C ARG A 22 -13.90 17.13 -10.79
N PHE A 23 -13.01 16.32 -10.22
CA PHE A 23 -11.60 16.69 -9.98
C PHE A 23 -10.62 15.53 -10.21
N ILE A 24 -11.02 14.52 -10.99
CA ILE A 24 -10.22 13.32 -11.21
C ILE A 24 -9.56 13.39 -12.58
N THR A 25 -8.23 13.32 -12.59
CA THR A 25 -7.43 13.14 -13.80
C THR A 25 -7.18 11.64 -13.98
N MET A 26 -7.57 11.10 -15.12
CA MET A 26 -7.26 9.71 -15.46
C MET A 26 -5.76 9.56 -15.70
N PHE A 27 -5.19 8.46 -15.23
CA PHE A 27 -3.80 8.14 -15.54
C PHE A 27 -3.64 7.98 -17.08
N PRO A 28 -2.64 8.63 -17.70
CA PRO A 28 -2.52 8.62 -19.15
C PRO A 28 -2.26 7.21 -19.68
N SER A 29 -3.06 6.79 -20.67
CA SER A 29 -2.99 5.45 -21.25
C SER A 29 -1.62 5.13 -21.86
N SER A 30 -0.92 6.15 -22.39
CA SER A 30 0.43 5.97 -22.93
C SER A 30 1.43 5.52 -21.88
N LEU A 31 1.37 6.07 -20.66
CA LEU A 31 2.24 5.62 -19.57
C LEU A 31 1.84 4.22 -19.09
N GLU A 32 0.54 3.94 -18.98
CA GLU A 32 0.07 2.60 -18.61
C GLU A 32 0.59 1.55 -19.61
N ASN A 33 0.50 1.81 -20.92
CA ASN A 33 0.97 0.90 -21.95
C ASN A 33 2.49 0.67 -21.90
N ILE A 34 3.27 1.68 -21.53
CA ILE A 34 4.74 1.55 -21.38
C ILE A 34 5.10 0.65 -20.19
N PHE A 35 4.42 0.83 -19.05
CA PHE A 35 4.72 0.07 -17.84
C PHE A 35 4.02 -1.28 -17.76
N GLN A 36 2.96 -1.49 -18.55
CA GLN A 36 2.14 -2.69 -18.50
C GLN A 36 2.93 -4.00 -18.68
N PRO A 37 3.85 -4.14 -19.65
CA PRO A 37 4.60 -5.40 -19.82
C PRO A 37 5.43 -5.77 -18.60
N MET A 38 6.02 -4.77 -17.95
CA MET A 38 6.79 -4.95 -16.73
C MET A 38 5.87 -5.33 -15.55
N ASP A 39 4.77 -4.61 -15.38
CA ASP A 39 3.77 -4.91 -14.35
C ASP A 39 3.21 -6.32 -14.52
N ASP A 40 2.86 -6.73 -15.75
CA ASP A 40 2.31 -8.04 -16.06
C ASP A 40 3.33 -9.16 -15.80
N ALA A 41 4.62 -8.94 -16.11
CA ALA A 41 5.69 -9.88 -15.78
C ALA A 41 5.85 -10.07 -14.27
N VAL A 42 5.84 -8.97 -13.51
CA VAL A 42 5.92 -9.01 -12.04
C VAL A 42 4.68 -9.67 -11.42
N ILE A 43 3.48 -9.36 -11.94
CA ILE A 43 2.23 -10.00 -11.50
C ILE A 43 2.27 -11.50 -11.78
N GLY A 44 2.72 -11.92 -12.97
CA GLY A 44 2.84 -13.33 -13.33
C GLY A 44 3.81 -14.09 -12.42
N LEU A 45 4.89 -13.44 -11.98
CA LEU A 45 5.85 -14.02 -11.04
C LEU A 45 5.30 -14.08 -9.60
N LEU A 46 4.60 -13.05 -9.15
CA LEU A 46 4.08 -12.95 -7.78
C LEU A 46 2.75 -13.70 -7.56
N GLN A 47 2.00 -13.97 -8.62
CA GLN A 47 0.75 -14.71 -8.59
C GLN A 47 0.85 -15.99 -9.44
N PRO A 48 1.70 -16.95 -9.04
CA PRO A 48 1.81 -18.22 -9.77
C PRO A 48 0.48 -18.98 -9.77
N PRO A 49 0.30 -19.92 -10.72
CA PRO A 49 -0.90 -20.75 -10.80
C PRO A 49 -1.16 -21.51 -9.47
N ASP A 50 -2.43 -21.84 -9.24
CA ASP A 50 -2.92 -22.35 -7.94
C ASP A 50 -2.14 -23.57 -7.45
N SER A 51 -1.21 -23.31 -6.52
CA SER A 51 -0.49 -24.32 -5.78
C SER A 51 -1.16 -24.59 -4.43
N PHE A 52 -0.86 -25.73 -3.81
CA PHE A 52 -1.35 -26.08 -2.47
C PHE A 52 -0.95 -25.03 -1.39
N PHE A 53 0.18 -24.34 -1.58
CA PHE A 53 0.70 -23.34 -0.62
C PHE A 53 0.16 -21.92 -0.84
N THR A 54 -0.55 -21.66 -1.95
CA THR A 54 -1.15 -20.36 -2.28
C THR A 54 -1.93 -19.72 -1.12
N PRO A 55 -2.83 -20.41 -0.39
CA PRO A 55 -3.57 -19.78 0.70
C PRO A 55 -2.66 -19.31 1.86
N VAL A 56 -1.59 -20.05 2.16
CA VAL A 56 -0.62 -19.69 3.20
C VAL A 56 0.16 -18.45 2.80
N ILE A 57 0.62 -18.40 1.54
CA ILE A 57 1.32 -17.24 0.99
C ILE A 57 0.41 -16.01 1.01
N VAL A 58 -0.86 -16.14 0.59
CA VAL A 58 -1.82 -15.05 0.61
C VAL A 58 -2.07 -14.54 2.04
N LEU A 59 -2.19 -15.45 3.01
CA LEU A 59 -2.34 -15.08 4.43
C LEU A 59 -1.10 -14.32 4.93
N PHE A 60 0.09 -14.82 4.65
CA PHE A 60 1.35 -14.17 5.00
C PHE A 60 1.44 -12.76 4.38
N MET A 61 1.14 -12.62 3.08
CA MET A 61 1.16 -11.33 2.41
C MET A 61 0.13 -10.35 2.97
N LYS A 62 -1.05 -10.83 3.39
CA LYS A 62 -2.05 -10.01 4.09
C LYS A 62 -1.53 -9.55 5.45
N ALA A 63 -0.87 -10.42 6.20
CA ALA A 63 -0.26 -10.06 7.49
C ALA A 63 0.85 -9.02 7.33
N VAL A 64 1.77 -9.20 6.37
CA VAL A 64 2.81 -8.20 6.06
C VAL A 64 2.18 -6.89 5.63
N SER A 65 1.18 -6.93 4.75
CA SER A 65 0.47 -5.74 4.29
C SER A 65 -0.18 -4.99 5.45
N PHE A 66 -0.74 -5.69 6.43
CA PHE A 66 -1.35 -5.11 7.62
C PHE A 66 -0.38 -4.23 8.40
N PHE A 67 0.88 -4.64 8.58
CA PHE A 67 1.89 -3.80 9.26
C PHE A 67 2.30 -2.56 8.47
N THR A 68 2.14 -2.57 7.14
CA THR A 68 2.43 -1.41 6.27
C THR A 68 1.25 -0.44 6.11
N VAL A 69 0.14 -0.70 6.79
CA VAL A 69 -1.05 0.15 6.77
C VAL A 69 -0.73 1.49 7.48
N ILE A 70 -1.28 2.60 6.98
CA ILE A 70 -0.92 3.95 7.46
C ILE A 70 -1.36 4.18 8.91
N GLU A 71 -2.41 3.47 9.32
CA GLU A 71 -2.97 3.45 10.66
C GLU A 71 -1.94 3.02 11.71
N PHE A 72 -1.06 2.05 11.40
CA PHE A 72 0.04 1.68 12.30
C PHE A 72 1.04 2.81 12.48
N GLY A 73 1.35 3.53 11.41
CA GLY A 73 2.29 4.64 11.47
C GLY A 73 1.78 5.78 12.35
N PHE A 74 0.47 6.06 12.37
CA PHE A 74 -0.10 7.07 13.27
C PHE A 74 -0.14 6.62 14.75
N ALA A 75 -0.12 5.31 15.02
CA ALA A 75 -0.02 4.80 16.39
C ALA A 75 1.40 4.97 16.97
N LEU A 76 2.44 4.94 16.13
CA LEU A 76 3.83 5.00 16.56
C LEU A 76 4.19 6.30 17.32
N PRO A 77 3.91 7.52 16.82
CA PRO A 77 4.17 8.74 17.59
C PRO A 77 3.44 8.79 18.92
N MET A 78 2.20 8.29 18.98
CA MET A 78 1.44 8.22 20.23
C MET A 78 2.12 7.30 21.24
N PHE A 79 2.63 6.15 20.79
CA PHE A 79 3.39 5.24 21.63
C PHE A 79 4.70 5.87 22.12
N LEU A 80 5.42 6.58 21.26
CA LEU A 80 6.64 7.30 21.64
C LEU A 80 6.35 8.40 22.67
N LEU A 81 5.28 9.19 22.53
CA LEU A 81 4.91 10.21 23.53
C LEU A 81 4.57 9.61 24.91
N LEU A 82 4.05 8.39 24.96
CA LEU A 82 3.77 7.70 26.23
C LEU A 82 5.05 7.24 26.93
N LEU A 83 6.13 7.02 26.18
CA LEU A 83 7.46 6.76 26.71
C LEU A 83 8.10 8.12 27.03
N GLN A 84 8.01 8.56 28.29
CA GLN A 84 8.34 9.91 28.80
C GLN A 84 9.76 10.48 28.48
N SER A 85 10.58 9.83 27.66
CA SER A 85 11.97 10.19 27.39
C SER A 85 12.31 10.42 25.91
N VAL A 86 11.33 10.39 25.00
CA VAL A 86 11.59 10.40 23.54
C VAL A 86 10.75 11.43 22.77
N ASP A 87 10.62 12.66 23.32
CA ASP A 87 9.84 13.75 22.70
C ASP A 87 10.32 14.12 21.29
N CYS A 88 11.64 14.21 21.09
CA CYS A 88 12.23 14.57 19.78
C CYS A 88 11.91 13.51 18.70
N GLN A 89 12.00 12.23 19.07
CA GLN A 89 11.67 11.11 18.21
C GLN A 89 10.18 11.09 17.87
N ALA A 90 9.31 11.33 18.86
CA ALA A 90 7.87 11.39 18.66
C ALA A 90 7.47 12.52 17.71
N ILE A 91 8.10 13.70 17.84
CA ILE A 91 7.89 14.84 16.94
C ILE A 91 8.33 14.49 15.51
N THR A 92 9.53 13.91 15.36
CA THR A 92 10.08 13.49 14.06
C THR A 92 9.16 12.45 13.39
N ALA A 93 8.69 11.46 14.14
CA ALA A 93 7.74 10.46 13.66
C ALA A 93 6.41 11.12 13.26
N THR A 94 5.89 12.05 14.04
CA THR A 94 4.64 12.76 13.73
C THR A 94 4.72 13.52 12.41
N TYR A 95 5.77 14.32 12.21
CA TYR A 95 5.96 15.06 10.96
C TYR A 95 6.13 14.12 9.76
N THR A 96 6.92 13.06 9.93
CA THR A 96 7.14 12.05 8.88
C THR A 96 5.82 11.40 8.47
N MET A 97 5.00 11.00 9.44
CA MET A 97 3.68 10.40 9.18
C MET A 97 2.70 11.36 8.53
N LEU A 98 2.71 12.63 8.94
CA LEU A 98 1.86 13.66 8.34
C LEU A 98 2.22 13.89 6.87
N VAL A 99 3.52 14.04 6.56
CA VAL A 99 4.01 14.21 5.20
C VAL A 99 3.68 12.98 4.35
N MET A 100 3.90 11.77 4.87
CA MET A 100 3.52 10.53 4.20
C MET A 100 2.02 10.47 3.90
N ALA A 101 1.17 10.85 4.86
CA ALA A 101 -0.28 10.88 4.66
C ALA A 101 -0.69 11.85 3.55
N LEU A 102 -0.11 13.05 3.53
CA LEU A 102 -0.36 14.03 2.47
C LEU A 102 0.09 13.50 1.11
N LEU A 103 1.32 13.00 1.00
CA LEU A 103 1.89 12.49 -0.26
C LEU A 103 1.20 11.24 -0.79
N THR A 104 0.56 10.45 0.07
CA THR A 104 -0.12 9.21 -0.37
C THR A 104 -1.62 9.41 -0.59
N GLN A 105 -2.30 10.22 0.23
CA GLN A 105 -3.75 10.40 0.15
C GLN A 105 -4.14 11.44 -0.90
N ILE A 106 -3.40 12.56 -1.00
CA ILE A 106 -3.73 13.63 -1.96
C ILE A 106 -3.64 13.10 -3.39
N PRO A 107 -2.51 12.53 -3.87
CA PRO A 107 -2.42 12.10 -5.26
C PRO A 107 -3.42 11.01 -5.62
N LYS A 108 -3.77 10.12 -4.67
CA LYS A 108 -4.80 9.08 -4.88
C LYS A 108 -6.18 9.63 -5.16
N ARG A 109 -6.48 10.82 -4.67
CA ARG A 109 -7.78 11.47 -4.87
C ARG A 109 -7.86 12.15 -6.22
N PHE A 110 -6.74 12.64 -6.74
CA PHE A 110 -6.68 13.40 -8.00
C PHE A 110 -6.27 12.56 -9.22
N ILE A 111 -5.48 11.50 -9.03
CA ILE A 111 -4.99 10.65 -10.12
C ILE A 111 -5.66 9.29 -10.01
N TRP A 112 -6.52 8.97 -10.98
CA TRP A 112 -7.17 7.67 -11.03
C TRP A 112 -6.45 6.73 -11.98
N ARG A 113 -5.65 5.84 -11.39
CA ARG A 113 -5.13 4.63 -12.02
C ARG A 113 -5.97 3.41 -11.61
N VAL A 114 -6.39 2.62 -12.60
CA VAL A 114 -7.14 1.38 -12.41
C VAL A 114 -6.24 0.31 -11.79
N ARG A 115 -6.78 -0.56 -10.94
CA ARG A 115 -6.01 -1.66 -10.34
C ARG A 115 -5.92 -2.84 -11.31
N PRO A 116 -4.80 -3.61 -11.33
CA PRO A 116 -4.65 -4.75 -12.24
C PRO A 116 -5.81 -5.77 -12.14
N PHE A 117 -6.32 -6.06 -10.95
CA PHE A 117 -7.46 -6.99 -10.80
C PHE A 117 -8.76 -6.45 -11.42
N ALA A 118 -8.99 -5.13 -11.35
CA ALA A 118 -10.17 -4.49 -11.93
C ALA A 118 -10.09 -4.44 -13.46
N ALA A 119 -8.88 -4.44 -14.01
CA ALA A 119 -8.62 -4.57 -15.44
C ALA A 119 -8.59 -6.03 -15.94
N GLY A 120 -8.79 -7.02 -15.04
CA GLY A 120 -8.69 -8.45 -15.39
C GLY A 120 -7.26 -8.94 -15.63
N ARG A 121 -6.24 -8.16 -15.24
CA ARG A 121 -4.80 -8.51 -15.38
C ARG A 121 -4.24 -9.28 -14.19
N ALA A 122 -4.94 -9.33 -13.07
CA ALA A 122 -4.50 -10.00 -11.84
C ALA A 122 -5.66 -10.64 -11.08
N ARG A 123 -5.37 -11.61 -10.21
CA ARG A 123 -6.36 -12.22 -9.32
C ARG A 123 -6.73 -11.25 -8.20
N CYS A 124 -8.03 -11.16 -7.90
CA CYS A 124 -8.53 -10.29 -6.83
C CYS A 124 -8.33 -10.97 -5.46
N LEU A 125 -7.38 -10.48 -4.66
CA LEU A 125 -7.14 -10.97 -3.29
C LEU A 125 -7.82 -10.09 -2.22
N SER A 126 -8.19 -8.86 -2.59
CA SER A 126 -8.85 -7.87 -1.73
C SER A 126 -9.59 -6.84 -2.58
N LYS A 127 -10.86 -6.58 -2.25
CA LYS A 127 -11.70 -5.58 -2.91
C LYS A 127 -11.38 -4.18 -2.38
N ILE A 128 -10.48 -3.48 -3.06
CA ILE A 128 -10.11 -2.10 -2.69
C ILE A 128 -10.68 -1.12 -3.71
N LYS A 129 -11.52 -0.19 -3.25
CA LYS A 129 -12.22 0.82 -4.06
C LYS A 129 -11.43 2.12 -4.28
N THR A 130 -10.11 2.10 -4.12
CA THR A 130 -9.25 3.29 -4.25
C THR A 130 -8.25 3.11 -5.38
N SER A 131 -7.77 4.22 -5.96
CA SER A 131 -6.77 4.18 -7.01
C SER A 131 -5.52 3.36 -6.59
N SER A 132 -4.94 2.65 -7.57
CA SER A 132 -3.68 1.92 -7.42
C SER A 132 -2.48 2.84 -7.16
N PHE A 133 -2.51 4.10 -7.61
CA PHE A 133 -1.35 4.99 -7.60
C PHE A 133 -1.50 6.16 -6.61
N PRO A 134 -0.47 6.51 -5.83
CA PRO A 134 0.71 5.70 -5.48
C PRO A 134 0.35 4.48 -4.60
N SER A 135 1.22 3.49 -4.40
CA SER A 135 0.91 2.38 -3.47
C SER A 135 1.17 2.79 -2.01
N ARG A 136 0.13 2.81 -1.16
CA ARG A 136 0.29 3.15 0.28
C ARG A 136 1.21 2.18 1.01
N ALA A 137 1.05 0.89 0.74
CA ALA A 137 1.83 -0.15 1.41
C ALA A 137 3.33 -0.03 1.06
N VAL A 138 3.65 0.24 -0.21
CA VAL A 138 5.04 0.39 -0.65
C VAL A 138 5.66 1.66 -0.09
N VAL A 139 4.96 2.80 -0.22
CA VAL A 139 5.45 4.07 0.36
C VAL A 139 5.60 3.93 1.88
N GLY A 140 4.64 3.29 2.55
CA GLY A 140 4.69 3.03 3.98
C GLY A 140 5.86 2.14 4.38
N ALA A 141 6.11 1.04 3.67
CA ALA A 141 7.27 0.20 3.94
C ALA A 141 8.58 0.98 3.85
N VAL A 142 8.78 1.78 2.79
CA VAL A 142 9.99 2.60 2.61
C VAL A 142 10.10 3.67 3.70
N VAL A 143 9.03 4.42 3.96
CA VAL A 143 9.02 5.49 4.97
C VAL A 143 9.25 4.93 6.37
N TYR A 144 8.63 3.79 6.72
CA TYR A 144 8.81 3.16 8.03
C TYR A 144 10.22 2.64 8.20
N SER A 145 10.83 2.04 7.18
CA SER A 145 12.24 1.62 7.23
C SER A 145 13.18 2.80 7.43
N LEU A 146 12.97 3.90 6.71
CA LEU A 146 13.79 5.12 6.86
C LEU A 146 13.58 5.79 8.22
N LEU A 147 12.34 5.86 8.69
CA LEU A 147 12.02 6.41 10.00
C LEU A 147 12.68 5.58 11.10
N LEU A 148 12.59 4.25 11.05
CA LEU A 148 13.22 3.38 12.02
C LEU A 148 14.74 3.58 12.06
N LEU A 149 15.40 3.68 10.90
CA LEU A 149 16.84 3.97 10.83
C LEU A 149 17.17 5.32 11.46
N ASN A 150 16.38 6.36 11.18
CA ASN A 150 16.58 7.69 11.74
C ASN A 150 16.40 7.69 13.27
N LEU A 151 15.40 6.96 13.78
CA LEU A 151 15.16 6.82 15.21
C LEU A 151 16.33 6.12 15.92
N ILE A 152 16.86 5.04 15.33
CA ILE A 152 18.04 4.33 15.86
C ILE A 152 19.27 5.25 15.87
N GLU A 153 19.48 6.04 14.81
CA GLU A 153 20.59 6.99 14.74
C GLU A 153 20.49 8.09 15.81
N GLN A 154 19.27 8.60 16.07
CA GLN A 154 19.02 9.58 17.14
C GLN A 154 19.31 9.00 18.53
N GLU A 155 19.02 7.73 18.78
CA GLU A 155 19.41 7.06 20.04
C GLU A 155 20.93 6.96 20.19
N GLY A 156 21.66 6.66 19.12
CA GLY A 156 23.13 6.56 19.14
C GLY A 156 23.84 7.91 19.27
N GLY A 157 23.24 8.97 18.72
CA GLY A 157 23.77 10.35 18.77
C GLY A 157 23.51 11.08 20.10
N CYS A 158 22.49 10.66 20.86
CA CYS A 158 22.23 11.13 22.22
C CYS A 158 23.00 10.27 23.25
N SER A 159 24.33 10.26 23.13
CA SER A 159 25.17 9.94 24.30
C SER A 159 25.23 11.19 25.19
N PRO A 160 25.01 11.08 26.52
CA PRO A 160 25.08 12.22 27.44
C PRO A 160 26.45 12.88 27.47
#